data_AF-C3Y8R5-F1
#
_entry.id   AF-C3Y8R5-F1
#
_cell.length_a   1.000
_cell.length_b   1.000
_cell.length_c   1.000
_cell.angle_alpha   90.00
_cell.angle_beta   90.00
_cell.angle_gamma   90.00
#
_symmetry.space_group_name_H-M   'P 1'
#
loop_
_entity.id
_entity.type
_entity.pdbx_description
1 polymer ?
#
loop_
_entity_poly.entity_id
_entity_poly.type
_entity_poly.pdbx_seq_one_letter_code
_entity_poly.pdbx_strand_id
1 'polypeptide(L)'
;YVGVVLCSPTQYKIFLSDSINGTFRNIGDHSGHGQDHCELVGASSDPPSSSLDPDYLTCSFWRYNRGDNFIYGAIGDGSINGNVWYGSWYRCGVPIPG
;
A
#
# COMPACT_ATOMS: atom_id res chain seq x y z
N TYR A 1 -6.06 -9.78 5.34
CA TYR A 1 -6.70 -8.78 6.20
C TYR A 1 -6.10 -7.41 5.93
N VAL A 2 -6.94 -6.38 5.88
CA VAL A 2 -6.53 -4.98 5.67
C VAL A 2 -6.51 -4.27 7.01
N GLY A 3 -5.41 -3.60 7.33
CA GLY A 3 -5.26 -2.74 8.50
C GLY A 3 -5.03 -1.30 8.06
N VAL A 4 -5.61 -0.34 8.77
CA VAL A 4 -5.46 1.08 8.43
C VAL A 4 -5.15 1.90 9.68
N VAL A 5 -4.20 2.82 9.56
CA VAL A 5 -3.87 3.81 10.59
C VAL A 5 -4.20 5.20 10.06
N LEU A 6 -5.10 5.90 10.74
CA LEU A 6 -5.54 7.24 10.36
C LEU A 6 -4.50 8.29 10.76
N CYS A 7 -4.10 9.13 9.81
CA CYS A 7 -3.41 10.41 10.08
C CYS A 7 -4.42 11.56 10.11
N SER A 8 -5.47 11.46 9.30
CA SER A 8 -6.66 12.31 9.23
C SER A 8 -7.82 11.50 8.61
N PRO A 9 -9.06 12.04 8.54
CA PRO A 9 -10.17 11.34 7.91
C PRO A 9 -9.95 10.94 6.44
N THR A 10 -9.08 11.65 5.73
CA THR A 10 -8.83 11.44 4.29
C THR A 10 -7.38 11.06 3.99
N GLN A 11 -6.54 10.93 5.03
CA GLN A 11 -5.14 10.57 4.90
C GLN A 11 -4.79 9.47 5.90
N TYR A 12 -4.35 8.33 5.40
CA TYR A 12 -4.10 7.16 6.23
C TYR A 12 -3.04 6.25 5.61
N LYS A 13 -2.46 5.36 6.41
CA LYS A 13 -1.53 4.34 5.97
C LYS A 13 -2.23 2.97 5.97
N ILE A 14 -2.11 2.25 4.86
CA ILE A 14 -2.71 0.93 4.65
C ILE A 14 -1.64 -0.14 4.86
N PHE A 15 -2.02 -1.23 5.53
CA PHE A 15 -1.19 -2.39 5.81
C PHE A 15 -1.94 -3.68 5.46
N LEU A 16 -1.18 -4.74 5.22
CA LEU A 16 -1.73 -6.08 5.00
C LEU A 16 -1.16 -7.10 5.99
N SER A 17 -2.00 -8.07 6.33
CA SER A 17 -1.62 -9.29 7.07
C SER A 17 -2.37 -10.50 6.51
N ASP A 18 -1.76 -11.68 6.60
CA ASP A 18 -2.36 -12.97 6.29
C ASP A 18 -3.34 -13.44 7.38
N SER A 19 -3.26 -12.88 8.58
CA SER A 19 -4.12 -13.19 9.73
C SER A 19 -4.64 -11.93 10.43
N ILE A 20 -5.83 -11.98 11.01
CA ILE A 20 -6.41 -10.86 11.77
C ILE A 20 -5.57 -10.48 13.00
N ASN A 21 -4.88 -11.46 13.59
CA ASN A 21 -3.99 -11.29 14.74
C ASN A 21 -2.51 -11.34 14.34
N GLY A 22 -2.22 -11.32 13.03
CA GLY A 22 -0.87 -11.41 12.49
C GLY A 22 -0.13 -10.07 12.55
N THR A 23 1.11 -10.09 12.06
CA THR A 23 1.85 -8.86 11.83
C THR A 23 1.30 -8.17 10.58
N PHE A 24 0.86 -6.93 10.76
CA PHE A 24 0.51 -6.04 9.65
C PHE A 24 1.78 -5.40 9.09
N ARG A 25 2.00 -5.57 7.79
CA ARG A 25 3.21 -5.13 7.09
C ARG A 25 2.88 -4.07 6.06
N ASN A 26 3.90 -3.33 5.67
CA ASN A 26 3.76 -2.36 4.59
C ASN A 26 3.29 -3.05 3.31
N ILE A 27 2.73 -2.24 2.43
CA ILE A 27 2.39 -2.63 1.07
C ILE A 27 3.19 -1.77 0.11
N GLY A 28 3.85 -2.40 -0.84
CA GLY A 28 4.56 -1.70 -1.90
C GLY A 28 3.91 -1.94 -3.25
N ASP A 29 4.16 -1.00 -4.14
CA ASP A 29 3.69 -1.05 -5.50
C ASP A 29 4.89 -1.13 -6.44
N HIS A 30 4.82 -2.06 -7.38
CA HIS A 30 5.83 -2.20 -8.40
C HIS A 30 5.56 -1.28 -9.61
N SER A 31 4.31 -0.88 -9.87
CA SER A 31 3.94 -0.05 -11.02
C SER A 31 3.18 1.20 -10.62
N GLY A 32 3.94 2.23 -10.25
CA GLY A 32 3.36 3.49 -9.78
C GLY A 32 3.75 3.73 -8.34
N HIS A 33 2.98 4.52 -7.61
CA HIS A 33 3.28 4.94 -6.24
C HIS A 33 2.36 4.26 -5.20
N GLY A 34 1.59 3.25 -5.58
CA GLY A 34 0.61 2.57 -4.73
C GLY A 34 -0.78 3.19 -4.74
N GLN A 35 -1.12 3.99 -5.75
CA GLN A 35 -2.45 4.60 -5.85
C GLN A 35 -3.55 3.53 -6.01
N ASP A 36 -3.21 2.41 -6.64
CA ASP A 36 -4.06 1.24 -6.82
C ASP A 36 -4.44 0.56 -5.48
N HIS A 37 -3.61 0.67 -4.45
CA HIS A 37 -3.89 0.13 -3.11
C HIS A 37 -5.15 0.73 -2.47
N CYS A 38 -5.60 1.89 -2.95
CA CYS A 38 -6.83 2.52 -2.51
C CYS A 38 -8.08 1.65 -2.74
N GLU A 39 -8.01 0.62 -3.58
CA GLU A 39 -9.12 -0.32 -3.69
C GLU A 39 -9.36 -1.16 -2.41
N LEU A 40 -8.32 -1.36 -1.59
CA LEU A 40 -8.42 -2.09 -0.32
C LEU A 40 -9.34 -1.42 0.70
N VAL A 41 -9.57 -0.12 0.51
CA VAL A 41 -10.43 0.73 1.34
C VAL A 41 -11.67 1.20 0.56
N GLY A 42 -11.95 0.58 -0.59
CA GLY A 42 -13.18 0.79 -1.36
C GLY A 42 -13.15 1.94 -2.37
N ALA A 43 -11.99 2.49 -2.71
CA ALA A 43 -11.91 3.52 -3.75
C ALA A 43 -12.21 2.92 -5.13
N SER A 44 -13.08 3.58 -5.91
CA SER A 44 -13.41 3.17 -7.28
C SER A 44 -12.36 3.60 -8.31
N SER A 45 -11.49 4.54 -7.98
CA SER A 45 -10.44 5.06 -8.86
C SER A 45 -9.15 5.34 -8.09
N ASP A 46 -8.03 5.27 -8.79
CA ASP A 46 -6.72 5.49 -8.22
C ASP A 46 -6.46 7.02 -8.17
N PRO A 47 -6.11 7.58 -7.00
CA PRO A 47 -5.84 9.01 -6.90
C PRO A 47 -4.61 9.42 -7.72
N PRO A 48 -4.45 10.71 -8.05
CA PRO A 48 -3.33 11.17 -8.86
C PRO A 48 -1.97 11.06 -8.15
N SER A 49 -1.93 10.97 -6.82
CA SER A 49 -0.66 10.85 -6.09
C SER A 49 -0.77 10.13 -4.74
N SER A 50 0.29 9.39 -4.43
CA SER A 50 0.65 8.89 -3.10
C SER A 50 2.09 9.33 -2.82
N SER A 51 2.41 9.52 -1.54
CA SER A 51 3.75 9.96 -1.12
C SER A 51 4.70 8.78 -1.00
N LEU A 52 5.99 8.97 -1.25
CA LEU A 52 7.01 7.92 -1.16
C LEU A 52 7.42 7.64 0.29
N ASP A 53 7.46 6.37 0.70
CA ASP A 53 8.07 5.89 1.95
C ASP A 53 9.53 5.51 1.72
N PRO A 54 10.49 6.13 2.43
CA PRO A 54 11.91 5.79 2.33
C PRO A 54 12.28 4.44 2.98
N ASP A 55 11.40 3.79 3.76
CA ASP A 55 11.67 2.50 4.40
C ASP A 55 11.24 1.30 3.53
N TYR A 56 11.73 1.27 2.29
CA TYR A 56 11.30 0.31 1.27
C TYR A 56 11.91 -1.09 1.39
N LEU A 57 12.96 -1.27 2.17
CA LEU A 57 13.82 -2.46 2.07
C LEU A 57 13.34 -3.67 2.89
N THR A 58 12.20 -3.59 3.59
CA THR A 58 11.70 -4.69 4.43
C THR A 58 10.65 -5.57 3.74
N CYS A 59 10.81 -6.89 3.85
CA CYS A 59 9.86 -7.90 3.36
C CYS A 59 8.40 -7.55 3.71
N SER A 60 7.59 -7.38 2.68
CA SER A 60 6.28 -6.78 2.75
C SER A 60 5.37 -7.36 1.65
N PHE A 61 4.10 -6.98 1.63
CA PHE A 61 3.20 -7.40 0.56
C PHE A 61 3.33 -6.44 -0.62
N TRP A 62 3.19 -6.95 -1.83
CA TRP A 62 3.22 -6.11 -3.03
C TRP A 62 2.47 -6.74 -4.20
N ARG A 63 2.22 -5.91 -5.21
CA ARG A 63 1.65 -6.32 -6.49
C ARG A 63 2.05 -5.34 -7.60
N TYR A 64 1.63 -5.64 -8.83
CA TYR A 64 1.92 -4.82 -10.00
C TYR A 64 0.78 -3.88 -10.38
N ASN A 65 -0.46 -4.40 -10.44
CA ASN A 65 -1.60 -3.62 -10.87
C ASN A 65 -2.76 -3.75 -9.90
N ARG A 66 -3.70 -2.83 -10.04
CA ARG A 66 -5.02 -2.93 -9.44
C ARG A 66 -5.69 -4.26 -9.79
N GLY A 67 -6.29 -4.91 -8.79
CA GLY A 67 -6.95 -6.21 -8.96
C GLY A 67 -6.00 -7.41 -8.92
N ASP A 68 -4.68 -7.22 -9.01
CA ASP A 68 -3.73 -8.31 -8.80
C ASP A 68 -3.73 -8.77 -7.33
N ASN A 69 -3.48 -10.06 -7.13
CA ASN A 69 -3.25 -10.61 -5.80
C ASN A 69 -1.94 -10.10 -5.22
N PHE A 70 -1.93 -9.81 -3.92
CA PHE A 70 -0.71 -9.46 -3.21
C PHE A 70 0.17 -10.68 -2.98
N ILE A 71 1.46 -10.52 -3.24
CA ILE A 71 2.50 -11.51 -2.99
C ILE A 71 3.34 -11.03 -1.81
N TYR A 72 3.68 -11.93 -0.90
CA TYR A 72 4.60 -11.62 0.19
C TYR A 72 6.05 -11.84 -0.27
N GLY A 73 6.90 -10.83 -0.11
CA GLY A 73 8.32 -10.96 -0.44
C GLY A 73 9.09 -9.65 -0.44
N ALA A 74 10.28 -9.70 -1.04
CA ALA A 74 10.99 -8.48 -1.43
C ALA A 74 10.21 -7.80 -2.55
N ILE A 75 9.97 -6.51 -2.39
CA ILE A 75 9.19 -5.69 -3.31
C ILE A 75 10.12 -5.20 -4.41
N GLY A 76 9.62 -5.06 -5.64
CA GLY A 76 10.42 -4.57 -6.76
C GLY A 76 11.28 -5.64 -7.44
N ASP A 77 10.87 -6.91 -7.38
CA ASP A 77 11.61 -8.03 -7.99
C ASP A 77 13.05 -8.17 -7.46
N GLY A 78 13.32 -7.71 -6.22
CA GLY A 78 14.67 -7.70 -5.65
C GLY A 78 15.62 -6.66 -6.29
N SER A 79 15.11 -5.77 -7.14
CA SER A 79 15.88 -4.71 -7.76
C SER A 79 16.14 -3.56 -6.78
N ILE A 80 17.34 -3.54 -6.20
CA ILE A 80 17.90 -2.39 -5.46
C ILE A 80 18.04 -1.11 -6.31
N ASN A 81 17.82 -1.20 -7.62
CA ASN A 81 17.97 -0.10 -8.59
C ASN A 81 16.66 0.26 -9.31
N GLY A 82 15.55 -0.42 -8.97
CA GLY A 82 14.24 -0.20 -9.57
C GLY A 82 13.54 0.96 -8.88
N ASN A 83 12.77 1.73 -9.64
CA ASN A 83 11.85 2.73 -9.12
C ASN A 83 10.71 2.03 -8.37
N VAL A 84 10.99 1.50 -7.18
CA VAL A 84 10.02 0.85 -6.30
C VAL A 84 9.48 1.92 -5.37
N TRP A 85 8.16 2.04 -5.31
CA TRP A 85 7.53 3.16 -4.62
C TRP A 85 6.52 2.65 -3.59
N TYR A 86 6.47 3.36 -2.48
CA TYR A 86 5.72 2.97 -1.30
C TYR A 86 4.87 4.14 -0.90
N GLY A 87 3.60 3.94 -0.64
CA GLY A 87 2.76 4.97 -0.04
C GLY A 87 3.15 5.20 1.42
N SER A 88 3.90 6.28 1.72
CA SER A 88 4.05 6.81 3.09
C SER A 88 2.68 7.04 3.73
N TRP A 89 1.74 7.51 2.91
CA TRP A 89 0.33 7.69 3.22
C TRP A 89 -0.46 7.72 1.92
N TYR A 90 -1.75 7.44 2.03
CA TYR A 90 -2.71 7.40 0.93
C TYR A 90 -3.77 8.48 1.13
N ARG A 91 -4.22 9.09 0.03
CA ARG A 91 -5.39 9.97 -0.04
C ARG A 91 -6.37 9.42 -1.06
N CYS A 92 -7.10 8.38 -0.69
CA CYS A 92 -7.96 7.67 -1.63
C CYS A 92 -9.30 8.37 -1.90
N GLY A 93 -9.57 9.51 -1.25
CA GLY A 93 -10.86 10.21 -1.37
C GLY A 93 -12.03 9.49 -0.70
N VAL A 94 -11.76 8.41 0.04
CA VAL A 94 -12.75 7.67 0.84
C VAL A 94 -12.51 7.99 2.32
N PRO A 95 -13.50 8.54 3.04
CA PRO A 95 -13.38 8.73 4.48
C PRO A 95 -13.46 7.37 5.18
N ILE A 96 -12.50 7.10 6.08
CA ILE A 96 -12.55 5.92 6.94
C ILE A 96 -13.16 6.35 8.28
N PRO A 97 -14.31 5.79 8.68
CA PRO A 97 -14.89 6.01 10.00
C PRO A 97 -13.90 5.56 11.08
N GLY A 98 -13.70 6.40 12.09
CA GLY A 98 -12.89 6.09 13.28
C GLY A 98 -13.66 5.33 14.34
#